data_AF-A0A0F9J6H5-F1
#
_entry.id   AF-A0A0F9J6H5-F1
#
_cell.length_a   1.000
_cell.length_b   1.000
_cell.length_c   1.000
_cell.angle_alpha   90.00
_cell.angle_beta   90.00
_cell.angle_gamma   90.00
#
_symmetry.space_group_name_H-M   'P 1'
#
loop_
_entity.id
_entity.type
_entity.pdbx_description
1 polymer ?
#
loop_
_entity_poly.entity_id
_entity_poly.type
_entity_poly.pdbx_seq_one_letter_code
_entity_poly.pdbx_strand_id
1 'polypeptide(L)'
;MDSGEVAGLKGRSLASARRRLVLGLKIAPSGCWEWSGAKYPAGYGSIMVGSKFDQTRGPVPTHRLAYELEMGSIPDGLQIDHLCRNRACANVLHLEVVTPGENVRRGNGLAGVN
;
A
#
# COMPACT_ATOMS: atom_id res chain seq x y z
N MET A 1 24.84 10.55 0.26
CA MET A 1 23.95 11.71 0.10
C MET A 1 22.96 11.37 -0.98
N ASP A 2 21.91 10.65 -0.62
CA ASP A 2 20.66 10.62 -1.37
C ASP A 2 19.59 10.18 -0.37
N SER A 3 19.07 11.16 0.34
CA SER A 3 17.94 10.98 1.23
C SER A 3 16.72 10.76 0.35
N GLY A 4 16.45 9.49 0.01
CA GLY A 4 15.29 9.05 -0.76
C GLY A 4 13.99 9.57 -0.18
N GLU A 5 13.61 10.77 -0.64
CA GLU A 5 12.49 11.55 -0.14
C GLU A 5 11.22 11.07 -0.85
N VAL A 6 10.55 10.10 -0.23
CA VAL A 6 9.24 9.60 -0.66
C VAL A 6 8.17 10.66 -0.38
N ALA A 7 7.69 11.30 -1.44
CA ALA A 7 6.62 12.28 -1.43
C ALA A 7 5.36 11.66 -0.79
N GLY A 8 5.04 12.08 0.43
CA GLY A 8 3.91 11.56 1.21
C GLY A 8 4.27 11.07 2.60
N LEU A 9 5.54 10.84 2.94
CA LEU A 9 5.96 10.35 4.27
C LEU A 9 6.90 11.32 5.01
N LYS A 10 6.91 12.61 4.64
CA LYS A 10 7.70 13.66 5.31
C LYS A 10 7.56 13.59 6.83
N GLY A 11 8.68 13.40 7.53
CA GLY A 11 8.78 13.33 8.99
C GLY A 11 8.42 11.99 9.66
N ARG A 12 7.96 10.98 8.90
CA ARG A 12 7.56 9.69 9.48
C ARG A 12 8.75 8.73 9.54
N SER A 13 9.00 8.10 10.69
CA SER A 13 10.02 7.03 10.79
C SER A 13 9.64 5.82 9.93
N LEU A 14 10.25 5.73 8.75
CA LEU A 14 10.07 4.62 7.81
C LEU A 14 10.66 3.31 8.31
N ALA A 15 11.73 3.37 9.11
CA ALA A 15 12.38 2.19 9.67
C ALA A 15 11.42 1.37 10.55
N SER A 16 10.66 2.02 11.44
CA SER A 16 9.65 1.34 12.27
C SER A 16 8.48 0.82 11.44
N ALA A 17 8.09 1.55 10.39
CA ALA A 17 7.01 1.14 9.49
C ALA A 17 7.39 -0.11 8.68
N ARG A 18 8.58 -0.13 8.08
CA ARG A 18 9.12 -1.27 7.32
C ARG A 18 9.17 -2.52 8.19
N ARG A 19 9.72 -2.42 9.41
CA ARG A 19 9.79 -3.56 10.34
C ARG A 19 8.41 -4.14 10.64
N ARG A 20 7.43 -3.29 10.96
CA ARG A 20 6.07 -3.72 11.29
C ARG A 20 5.32 -4.26 10.08
N LEU A 21 5.57 -3.72 8.89
CA LEU A 21 5.02 -4.24 7.64
C LEU A 21 5.52 -5.67 7.42
N VAL A 22 6.84 -5.89 7.39
CA VAL A 22 7.41 -7.22 7.14
C VAL A 22 6.92 -8.26 8.17
N LEU A 23 6.89 -7.91 9.45
CA LEU A 23 6.44 -8.83 10.51
C LEU A 23 4.94 -9.18 10.43
N GLY A 24 4.13 -8.34 9.80
CA GLY A 24 2.69 -8.58 9.67
C GLY A 24 2.27 -9.29 8.38
N LEU A 25 3.21 -9.57 7.47
CA LEU A 25 2.92 -10.27 6.22
C LEU A 25 3.01 -11.79 6.39
N LYS A 26 2.10 -12.51 5.73
CA LYS A 26 2.11 -13.96 5.61
C LYS A 26 2.15 -14.33 4.14
N ILE A 27 3.03 -15.25 3.74
CA ILE A 27 3.09 -15.72 2.36
C ILE A 27 2.03 -16.79 2.17
N ALA A 28 1.07 -16.53 1.29
CA ALA A 28 0.04 -17.47 0.90
C ALA A 28 0.51 -18.37 -0.26
N PRO A 29 -0.07 -19.57 -0.46
CA PRO A 29 0.24 -20.44 -1.61
C PRO A 29 0.05 -19.78 -2.98
N SER A 30 -0.79 -18.73 -3.06
CA SER A 30 -0.98 -17.91 -4.27
C SER A 30 0.19 -16.97 -4.58
N GLY A 31 1.25 -16.95 -3.77
CA GLY A 31 2.34 -15.98 -3.86
C GLY A 31 2.00 -14.59 -3.30
N CYS A 32 0.78 -14.40 -2.78
CA CYS A 32 0.41 -13.15 -2.12
C CYS A 32 1.13 -13.00 -0.78
N TRP A 33 1.57 -11.78 -0.49
CA TRP A 33 2.03 -11.41 0.84
C TRP A 33 0.87 -10.76 1.58
N GLU A 34 0.11 -11.56 2.30
CA GLU A 34 -1.15 -11.15 2.91
C GLU A 34 -0.92 -10.45 4.24
N TRP A 35 -1.50 -9.27 4.38
CA TRP A 35 -1.49 -8.54 5.64
C TRP A 35 -2.37 -9.24 6.70
N SER A 36 -1.75 -9.66 7.79
CA SER A 36 -2.44 -10.32 8.91
C SER A 36 -3.00 -9.34 9.95
N GLY A 37 -2.64 -8.06 9.88
CA GLY A 37 -3.12 -7.03 10.80
C GLY A 37 -4.48 -6.43 10.41
N ALA A 38 -4.71 -5.21 10.91
CA ALA A 38 -5.94 -4.45 10.68
C ALA A 38 -6.21 -4.22 9.19
N LYS A 39 -7.48 -4.27 8.80
CA LYS A 39 -7.95 -4.04 7.44
C LYS A 39 -9.09 -3.03 7.45
N TYR A 40 -9.20 -2.24 6.38
CA TYR A 40 -10.41 -1.46 6.12
C TYR A 40 -11.58 -2.38 5.81
N PRO A 41 -12.84 -1.92 5.95
CA PRO A 41 -14.03 -2.71 5.60
C PRO A 41 -14.00 -3.24 4.17
N ALA A 42 -13.39 -2.50 3.23
CA ALA A 42 -13.20 -2.93 1.85
C ALA A 42 -12.15 -4.05 1.66
N GLY A 43 -11.46 -4.50 2.72
CA GLY A 43 -10.48 -5.59 2.69
C GLY A 43 -9.02 -5.15 2.53
N TYR A 44 -8.76 -3.86 2.31
CA TYR A 44 -7.38 -3.34 2.21
C TYR A 44 -6.66 -3.39 3.55
N GLY A 45 -5.44 -3.91 3.58
CA GLY A 45 -4.58 -3.86 4.77
C GLY A 45 -4.24 -2.42 5.17
N SER A 46 -4.18 -2.16 6.48
CA SER A 46 -3.88 -0.85 7.05
C SER A 46 -2.84 -0.97 8.17
N ILE A 47 -1.89 -0.02 8.19
CA ILE A 47 -0.83 0.06 9.18
C ILE A 47 -0.62 1.51 9.63
N MET A 48 -0.49 1.74 10.93
CA MET A 48 -0.20 3.10 11.44
C MET A 48 1.25 3.48 11.13
N VAL A 49 1.52 4.64 10.57
CA VAL A 49 2.87 5.15 10.27
C VAL A 49 2.99 6.57 10.83
N GLY A 50 4.18 6.96 11.32
CA GLY A 50 4.43 8.23 11.99
C GLY A 50 4.42 8.14 13.51
N SER A 51 4.64 9.27 14.18
CA SER A 51 4.72 9.38 15.64
C SER A 51 3.50 10.11 16.21
N LYS A 52 3.13 9.75 17.45
CA LYS A 52 2.10 10.48 18.20
C LYS A 52 2.62 11.85 18.64
N PHE A 53 3.93 11.96 18.90
CA PHE A 53 4.53 13.15 19.49
C PHE A 53 4.64 14.32 18.50
N ASP A 54 4.91 14.03 17.24
CA ASP A 54 4.99 15.02 16.15
C ASP A 54 3.67 15.13 15.36
N GLN A 55 2.60 14.47 15.84
CA GLN A 55 1.29 14.43 15.21
C GLN A 55 1.28 13.90 13.76
N THR A 56 2.30 13.16 13.34
CA THR A 56 2.36 12.57 11.98
C THR A 56 1.70 11.18 11.88
N ARG A 57 1.27 10.61 13.01
CA ARG A 57 0.71 9.26 13.08
C ARG A 57 -0.64 9.15 12.37
N GLY A 58 -0.69 8.38 11.29
CA GLY A 58 -1.91 8.06 10.55
C GLY A 58 -1.91 6.65 9.97
N PRO A 59 -3.09 6.10 9.62
CA PRO A 59 -3.19 4.82 8.94
C PRO A 59 -2.77 4.96 7.47
N VAL A 60 -1.98 4.01 6.98
CA VAL A 60 -1.51 3.93 5.59
C VAL A 60 -1.87 2.56 5.03
N PRO A 61 -2.36 2.46 3.77
CA PRO A 61 -2.57 1.18 3.13
C PRO A 61 -1.27 0.39 2.99
N THR A 62 -1.28 -0.88 3.39
CA THR A 62 -0.06 -1.70 3.45
C THR A 62 0.57 -1.94 2.08
N HIS A 63 -0.25 -2.07 1.04
CA HIS A 63 0.23 -2.23 -0.34
C HIS A 63 0.91 -0.96 -0.87
N ARG A 64 0.39 0.24 -0.55
CA ARG A 64 1.05 1.51 -0.92
C ARG A 64 2.37 1.68 -0.20
N LEU A 65 2.39 1.38 1.11
CA LEU A 65 3.64 1.43 1.88
C LEU A 65 4.67 0.45 1.33
N ALA A 66 4.28 -0.78 0.97
CA ALA A 66 5.19 -1.76 0.39
C ALA A 66 5.75 -1.27 -0.95
N TYR A 67 4.90 -0.74 -1.83
CA TYR A 67 5.32 -0.17 -3.10
C TYR A 67 6.29 0.99 -2.89
N GLU A 68 5.97 1.95 -2.03
CA GLU A 68 6.81 3.12 -1.78
C GLU A 68 8.17 2.78 -1.17
N LEU A 69 8.23 1.73 -0.34
CA LEU A 69 9.48 1.28 0.28
C LEU A 69 10.43 0.56 -0.69
N GLU A 70 9.90 -0.12 -1.71
CA GLU A 70 10.71 -0.96 -2.62
C GLU A 70 10.86 -0.37 -4.03
N MET A 71 9.84 0.34 -4.52
CA MET A 71 9.77 0.92 -5.88
C MET A 71 9.88 2.45 -5.89
N GLY A 72 9.71 3.11 -4.74
CA GLY A 72 9.71 4.57 -4.61
C GLY A 72 8.32 5.20 -4.74
N SER A 73 8.29 6.53 -4.80
CA SER A 73 7.04 7.33 -4.75
C SER A 73 6.05 6.97 -5.86
N ILE A 74 4.78 6.81 -5.49
CA ILE A 74 3.68 6.71 -6.46
C ILE A 74 3.45 8.09 -7.07
N PRO A 75 3.50 8.26 -8.41
CA PRO A 75 3.28 9.55 -9.04
C PRO A 75 1.90 10.13 -8.72
N ASP A 76 1.83 11.46 -8.68
CA ASP A 76 0.59 12.18 -8.39
C ASP A 76 -0.52 11.83 -9.39
N GLY A 77 -1.73 11.66 -8.86
CA GLY A 77 -2.91 11.28 -9.66
C GLY A 77 -2.99 9.80 -10.06
N LEU A 78 -1.98 8.98 -9.74
CA LEU A 78 -2.01 7.55 -10.02
C LEU A 78 -2.41 6.72 -8.78
N GLN A 79 -2.88 5.50 -9.04
CA GLN A 79 -3.40 4.56 -8.05
C GLN A 79 -2.68 3.22 -8.16
N ILE A 80 -2.68 2.43 -7.09
CA ILE A 80 -2.17 1.05 -7.11
C ILE A 80 -3.34 0.10 -7.36
N ASP A 81 -3.25 -0.73 -8.40
CA ASP A 81 -4.14 -1.87 -8.66
C ASP A 81 -3.48 -3.18 -8.23
N HIS A 82 -4.32 -4.11 -7.75
CA HIS A 82 -3.91 -5.47 -7.39
C HIS A 82 -4.17 -6.40 -8.57
N LEU A 83 -3.11 -6.82 -9.25
CA LEU A 83 -3.18 -7.81 -10.33
C LEU A 83 -3.73 -9.15 -9.82
N CYS A 84 -3.44 -9.48 -8.56
CA CYS A 84 -3.91 -10.69 -7.89
C CYS A 84 -5.35 -10.60 -7.34
N ARG A 85 -6.02 -9.44 -7.45
CA ARG A 85 -7.36 -9.15 -6.89
C ARG A 85 -7.51 -9.39 -5.38
N ASN A 86 -6.40 -9.56 -4.67
CA ASN A 86 -6.36 -9.69 -3.21
C ASN A 86 -5.98 -8.34 -2.58
N ARG A 87 -6.98 -7.63 -2.06
CA ARG A 87 -6.80 -6.29 -1.46
C ARG A 87 -5.90 -6.28 -0.22
N ALA A 88 -5.70 -7.42 0.43
CA ALA A 88 -4.79 -7.56 1.58
C ALA A 88 -3.34 -7.86 1.16
N CYS A 89 -3.07 -8.11 -0.13
CA CYS A 89 -1.75 -8.40 -0.64
C CYS A 89 -0.87 -7.14 -0.68
N ALA A 90 0.37 -7.26 -0.22
CA ALA A 90 1.40 -6.23 -0.29
C ALA A 90 2.65 -6.68 -1.06
N ASN A 91 2.56 -7.77 -1.83
CA ASN A 91 3.64 -8.19 -2.72
C ASN A 91 3.74 -7.20 -3.88
N VAL A 92 4.86 -6.48 -3.99
CA VAL A 92 5.08 -5.44 -5.00
C VAL A 92 5.01 -5.97 -6.44
N LEU A 93 5.32 -7.25 -6.65
CA LEU A 93 5.18 -7.90 -7.96
C LEU A 93 3.71 -8.13 -8.37
N HIS A 94 2.78 -8.02 -7.42
CA HIS A 94 1.33 -8.11 -7.67
C HIS A 94 0.66 -6.74 -7.72
N LEU A 95 1.43 -5.65 -7.69
CA LEU A 95 0.95 -4.27 -7.71
C LEU A 95 1.33 -3.61 -9.03
N GLU A 96 0.42 -2.79 -9.55
CA GLU A 96 0.67 -1.96 -10.73
C GLU A 96 0.20 -0.53 -10.46
N VAL A 97 1.00 0.46 -10.87
CA VAL A 97 0.58 1.86 -10.86
C VAL A 97 -0.25 2.12 -12.10
N VAL A 98 -1.52 2.48 -11.90
CA VAL A 98 -2.49 2.71 -12.96
C VAL A 98 -3.15 4.07 -12.83
N THR A 99 -3.76 4.54 -13.92
CA THR A 99 -4.63 5.72 -13.88
C THR A 99 -5.96 5.36 -13.18
N PRO A 100 -6.69 6.35 -12.64
CA PRO A 100 -8.02 6.10 -12.08
C PRO A 100 -8.99 5.46 -13.08
N GLY A 101 -8.93 5.87 -14.35
CA GLY A 101 -9.76 5.29 -15.41
C GLY A 101 -9.47 3.81 -15.66
N GLU A 102 -8.20 3.42 -15.65
CA GLU A 102 -7.81 2.02 -15.80
C GLU A 102 -8.18 1.19 -14.56
N ASN A 103 -8.01 1.74 -13.35
CA ASN A 103 -8.45 1.09 -12.12
C ASN A 103 -9.96 0.81 -12.11
N VAL A 104 -10.77 1.78 -12.57
CA VAL A 104 -12.23 1.61 -12.70
C VAL A 104 -12.57 0.56 -13.75
N ARG A 105 -11.94 0.61 -14.93
CA ARG A 105 -12.15 -0.38 -16.00
C ARG A 105 -11.87 -1.81 -15.53
N ARG A 106 -10.84 -1.98 -14.71
CA ARG A 106 -10.38 -3.28 -14.18
C ARG A 106 -11.14 -3.72 -12.93
N GLY A 107 -11.80 -2.80 -12.25
CA GLY A 107 -12.53 -3.07 -11.03
C GLY A 107 -13.87 -3.73 -11.31
N ASN A 108 -14.15 -4.87 -10.67
CA ASN A 108 -15.48 -5.51 -10.66
C ASN A 108 -16.54 -4.72 -9.84
N GLY A 109 -16.33 -3.43 -9.58
CA GLY A 109 -17.31 -2.58 -8.90
C GLY A 109 -18.32 -2.00 -9.90
N LEU A 110 -19.55 -1.77 -9.45
CA LEU A 110 -20.71 -1.23 -10.19
C LEU A 110 -20.48 0.05 -11.04
N ALA A 111 -19.27 0.63 -11.05
CA ALA A 111 -18.90 1.78 -11.88
C ALA A 111 -18.39 1.40 -13.29
N GLY A 112 -18.14 0.11 -13.57
CA GLY A 112 -17.68 -0.38 -14.88
C GLY A 112 -18.80 -0.76 -15.87
N VAL A 113 -20.06 -0.51 -15.51
CA VAL A 113 -21.25 -0.79 -16.33
C VAL A 113 -22.03 0.50 -16.54
N ASN A 114 -21.63 1.30 -17.53
CA ASN A 114 -22.50 2.30 -18.17
C ASN A 114 -22.15 2.39 -19.64
#